data_AF-A0A2G9GWI7-F1
#
_entry.id   AF-A0A2G9GWI7-F1
#
_cell.length_a   1.000
_cell.length_b   1.000
_cell.length_c   1.000
_cell.angle_alpha   90.00
_cell.angle_beta   90.00
_cell.angle_gamma   90.00
#
_symmetry.space_group_name_H-M   'P 1'
#
loop_
_entity.id
_entity.type
_entity.pdbx_description
1 polymer ?
#
loop_
_entity_poly.entity_id
_entity_poly.type
_entity_poly.pdbx_seq_one_letter_code
_entity_poly.pdbx_strand_id
1 'polypeptide(L)'
;MWHIGYVFTYPKGKLPISSPDKGIAPSLDGLIKQFLKDQVNDRMDEYCGSLEKRCCFALEVAEAMVQEIKSHRVGTRLSPYTDYPDGAMLFQGPENEIPYALLPMRKVFNSTFIAAEGIHRSKANRVIAENYTELIAFGRLFLGNPDLSKRFKLDAPLNKYNRSIFCISDPVVGCTDYPFLEEA
;
A
#
# COMPACT_ATOMS: atom_id res chain seq x y z
N MET A 1 -8.59 13.64 -11.72
CA MET A 1 -7.16 13.53 -11.38
C MET A 1 -7.10 13.01 -9.94
N TRP A 2 -6.87 11.71 -9.75
CA TRP A 2 -6.79 11.13 -8.41
C TRP A 2 -5.40 11.43 -7.85
N HIS A 3 -5.32 12.38 -6.91
CA HIS A 3 -4.10 12.58 -6.15
C HIS A 3 -3.89 11.36 -5.26
N ILE A 4 -2.90 10.53 -5.57
CA ILE A 4 -2.18 9.79 -4.53
C ILE A 4 -1.38 10.86 -3.78
N GLY A 5 -2.07 11.54 -2.86
CA GLY A 5 -1.47 12.56 -2.02
C GLY A 5 -0.56 11.88 -1.00
N TYR A 6 0.73 11.86 -1.29
CA TYR A 6 1.72 11.84 -0.21
C TYR A 6 1.64 13.22 0.45
N VAL A 7 0.84 13.35 1.51
CA VAL A 7 0.81 14.57 2.31
C VAL A 7 2.08 14.61 3.14
N PHE A 8 3.11 15.26 2.62
CA PHE A 8 4.23 15.76 3.41
C PHE A 8 3.94 17.19 3.82
N THR A 9 3.14 17.40 4.86
CA THR A 9 3.10 18.72 5.52
C THR A 9 4.22 18.76 6.55
N TYR A 10 5.36 19.33 6.17
CA TYR A 10 6.42 19.67 7.13
C TYR A 10 6.19 21.10 7.65
N PRO A 11 6.00 21.31 8.96
CA PRO A 11 6.21 22.62 9.55
C PRO A 11 7.65 23.06 9.26
N LYS A 12 7.86 24.31 8.82
CA LYS A 12 9.20 24.89 8.71
C LYS A 12 9.94 24.71 10.05
N GLY A 13 10.99 23.89 10.07
CA GLY A 13 11.97 23.85 11.17
C GLY A 13 12.04 22.59 12.04
N LYS A 14 11.27 21.52 11.77
CA LYS A 14 11.49 20.22 12.45
C LYS A 14 11.40 19.05 11.47
N LEU A 15 12.54 18.47 11.12
CA LEU A 15 12.63 17.17 10.47
C LEU A 15 12.10 16.10 11.45
N PRO A 16 11.24 15.15 11.03
CA PRO A 16 11.03 13.95 11.83
C PRO A 16 12.33 13.16 11.88
N ILE A 17 12.50 12.46 12.99
CA ILE A 17 13.61 11.60 13.33
C ILE A 17 13.73 10.52 12.23
N SER A 18 14.52 10.78 11.19
CA SER A 18 15.31 9.72 10.61
C SER A 18 16.44 9.49 11.61
N SER A 19 16.40 8.41 12.38
CA SER A 19 17.65 7.88 12.93
C SER A 19 18.36 7.22 11.76
N PRO A 20 19.41 7.84 11.16
CA PRO A 20 20.26 7.13 10.21
C PRO A 20 20.83 5.84 10.81
N ASP A 21 20.92 5.77 12.14
CA ASP A 21 21.45 4.63 12.90
C ASP A 21 20.52 3.39 12.95
N LYS A 22 19.24 3.51 12.55
CA LYS A 22 18.29 2.38 12.60
C LYS A 22 18.13 1.64 11.26
N GLY A 23 18.82 2.07 10.19
CA GLY A 23 18.78 1.38 8.88
C GLY A 23 17.41 1.29 8.22
N ILE A 24 16.45 2.13 8.61
CA ILE A 24 15.07 2.07 8.12
C ILE A 24 15.00 2.79 6.77
N ALA A 25 14.87 2.04 5.68
CA ALA A 25 14.53 2.57 4.37
C ALA A 25 13.25 3.43 4.45
N PRO A 26 13.09 4.50 3.64
CA PRO A 26 11.87 5.29 3.61
C PRO A 26 10.67 4.36 3.39
N SER A 27 9.94 4.10 4.47
CA SER A 27 8.93 3.05 4.47
C SER A 27 7.76 3.48 3.62
N LEU A 28 7.18 2.53 2.89
CA LEU A 28 6.06 2.70 1.96
C LEU A 28 4.81 3.38 2.55
N ASP A 29 4.76 3.57 3.89
CA ASP A 29 3.54 3.97 4.61
C ASP A 29 3.71 5.25 5.46
N GLY A 30 4.74 6.06 5.16
CA GLY A 30 4.84 7.45 5.61
C GLY A 30 4.95 7.64 7.13
N LEU A 31 4.68 8.87 7.58
CA LEU A 31 4.85 9.30 8.98
C LEU A 31 3.96 8.53 9.96
N ILE A 32 2.71 8.23 9.58
CA ILE A 32 1.75 7.50 10.44
C ILE A 32 2.33 6.15 10.88
N LYS A 33 2.98 5.42 9.96
CA LYS A 33 3.61 4.13 10.29
C LYS A 33 4.72 4.25 11.33
N GLN A 34 5.48 5.35 11.30
CA GLN A 34 6.56 5.57 12.26
C GLN A 34 5.99 5.70 13.68
N PHE A 35 4.86 6.38 13.85
CA PHE A 35 4.16 6.47 15.14
C PHE A 35 3.62 5.11 15.60
N LEU A 36 3.07 4.33 14.66
CA LEU A 36 2.47 3.03 14.95
C LEU A 36 3.49 1.96 15.37
N LYS A 37 4.78 2.08 15.04
CA LYS A 37 5.80 1.05 15.36
C LYS A 37 6.56 1.38 16.65
N ASP A 38 6.51 0.47 17.61
CA ASP A 38 7.24 0.59 18.90
C ASP A 38 8.76 0.55 18.74
N GLN A 39 9.28 -0.19 17.77
CA GLN A 39 10.73 -0.22 17.47
C GLN A 39 11.23 1.09 16.84
N VAL A 40 10.32 1.91 16.29
CA VAL A 40 10.65 3.15 15.58
C VAL A 40 10.36 4.38 16.44
N ASN A 41 9.18 4.45 17.04
CA ASN A 41 8.71 5.55 17.87
C ASN A 41 9.38 5.49 19.25
N ASP A 42 10.34 6.37 19.49
CA ASP A 42 11.07 6.53 20.75
C ASP A 42 10.74 7.83 21.48
N ARG A 43 9.57 8.41 21.21
CA ARG A 43 9.08 9.60 21.92
C ARG A 43 8.80 9.26 23.38
N MET A 44 8.73 10.30 24.21
CA MET A 44 8.46 10.19 25.65
C MET A 44 7.14 10.86 26.05
N ASP A 45 6.25 11.13 25.08
CA ASP A 45 5.01 11.89 25.25
C ASP A 45 3.75 11.03 25.09
N GLU A 46 2.59 11.67 24.93
CA GLU A 46 1.30 11.03 24.78
C GLU A 46 1.14 10.18 23.50
N TYR A 47 2.08 10.24 22.56
CA TYR A 47 2.04 9.51 21.29
C TYR A 47 2.93 8.26 21.24
N CYS A 48 3.49 7.82 22.38
CA CYS A 48 4.41 6.67 22.45
C CYS A 48 4.19 5.80 23.70
N GLY A 49 4.78 4.60 23.72
CA GLY A 49 4.65 3.61 24.78
C GLY A 49 3.59 2.57 24.48
N SER A 50 2.36 2.77 25.00
CA SER A 50 1.27 1.79 24.79
C SER A 50 0.78 1.78 23.34
N LEU A 51 0.05 0.72 22.97
CA LEU A 51 -0.56 0.60 21.64
C LEU A 51 -1.52 1.76 21.36
N GLU A 52 -2.34 2.12 22.36
CA GLU A 52 -3.33 3.20 22.28
C GLU A 52 -2.64 4.54 21.97
N LYS A 53 -1.57 4.86 22.70
CA LYS A 53 -0.79 6.09 22.51
C LYS A 53 -0.17 6.17 21.11
N ARG A 54 0.40 5.06 20.63
CA ARG A 54 0.95 4.99 19.26
C ARG A 54 -0.11 5.18 18.17
N CYS A 55 -1.34 4.74 18.44
CA CYS A 55 -2.48 4.90 17.52
C CYS A 55 -3.08 6.32 17.53
N CYS A 56 -2.90 7.11 18.60
CA CYS A 56 -3.51 8.44 18.75
C CYS A 56 -3.29 9.33 17.53
N PHE A 57 -2.04 9.48 17.08
CA PHE A 57 -1.72 10.34 15.92
C PHE A 57 -2.46 9.89 14.65
N ALA A 58 -2.54 8.58 14.40
CA ALA A 58 -3.25 8.04 13.24
C ALA A 58 -4.76 8.33 13.31
N LEU A 59 -5.34 8.21 14.51
CA LEU A 59 -6.75 8.44 14.77
C LEU A 59 -7.11 9.93 14.65
N GLU A 60 -6.29 10.82 15.20
CA GLU A 60 -6.48 12.27 15.10
C GLU A 60 -6.44 12.75 13.65
N VAL A 61 -5.49 12.24 12.84
CA VAL A 61 -5.43 12.54 11.40
C VAL A 61 -6.68 12.04 10.69
N ALA A 62 -7.10 10.80 10.96
CA ALA A 62 -8.30 10.23 10.37
C ALA A 62 -9.55 11.04 10.76
N GLU A 63 -9.67 11.41 12.03
CA GLU A 63 -10.79 12.22 12.53
C GLU A 63 -10.84 13.60 11.88
N ALA A 64 -9.70 14.30 11.80
CA ALA A 64 -9.63 15.59 11.13
C ALA A 64 -10.04 15.50 9.65
N MET A 65 -9.60 14.47 8.93
CA MET A 65 -10.03 14.23 7.55
C MET A 65 -11.52 13.90 7.44
N VAL A 66 -12.05 13.09 8.36
CA VAL A 66 -13.47 12.74 8.40
C VAL A 66 -14.33 13.97 8.67
N GLN A 67 -13.91 14.86 9.55
CA GLN A 67 -14.61 16.12 9.84
C GLN A 67 -14.65 17.04 8.61
N GLU A 68 -13.57 17.08 7.82
CA GLU A 68 -13.47 17.93 6.62
C GLU A 68 -14.24 17.36 5.41
N ILE A 69 -14.02 16.09 5.05
CA ILE A 69 -14.51 15.52 3.76
C ILE A 69 -15.51 14.37 3.90
N LYS A 70 -15.90 14.03 5.13
CA LYS A 70 -16.81 12.92 5.50
C LYS A 70 -16.19 11.53 5.33
N SER A 71 -16.56 10.62 6.23
CA SER A 71 -15.96 9.27 6.32
C SER A 71 -16.04 8.42 5.06
N HIS A 72 -17.13 8.51 4.28
CA HIS A 72 -17.29 7.76 3.03
C HIS A 72 -16.30 8.17 1.91
N ARG A 73 -15.50 9.23 2.12
CA ARG A 73 -14.46 9.70 1.19
C ARG A 73 -13.04 9.52 1.73
N VAL A 74 -12.89 8.97 2.94
CA VAL A 74 -11.60 8.78 3.60
C VAL A 74 -11.27 7.30 3.64
N GLY A 75 -10.05 6.94 3.25
CA GLY A 75 -9.52 5.60 3.38
C GLY A 75 -8.12 5.62 3.95
N THR A 76 -7.75 4.58 4.69
CA THR A 76 -6.41 4.43 5.29
C THR A 76 -5.70 3.25 4.65
N ARG A 77 -4.45 3.47 4.22
CA ARG A 77 -3.57 2.40 3.74
C ARG A 77 -2.67 1.95 4.89
N LEU A 78 -2.73 0.66 5.21
CA LEU A 78 -1.89 0.01 6.22
C LEU A 78 -1.09 -1.12 5.57
N SER A 79 0.14 -1.31 6.03
CA SER A 79 0.99 -2.42 5.60
C SER A 79 1.54 -3.12 6.85
N PRO A 80 0.76 -4.02 7.47
CA PRO A 80 1.05 -4.62 8.79
C PRO A 80 2.25 -5.58 8.77
N TYR A 81 2.65 -6.09 7.61
CA TYR A 81 3.64 -7.17 7.48
C TYR A 81 4.87 -6.81 6.64
N THR A 82 5.21 -5.54 6.46
CA THR A 82 6.31 -5.11 5.57
C THR A 82 7.72 -5.48 6.03
N ASP A 83 7.86 -6.04 7.23
CA ASP A 83 9.17 -6.29 7.84
C ASP A 83 9.67 -7.71 7.55
N TYR A 84 9.08 -8.40 6.56
CA TYR A 84 9.63 -9.66 6.07
C TYR A 84 11.04 -9.42 5.51
N PRO A 85 12.08 -10.06 6.07
CA PRO A 85 13.34 -10.15 5.37
C PRO A 85 13.06 -10.79 4.00
N ASP A 86 13.66 -10.24 2.94
CA ASP A 86 13.58 -10.72 1.54
C ASP A 86 12.49 -10.10 0.64
N GLY A 87 11.72 -9.12 1.11
CA GLY A 87 10.75 -8.43 0.25
C GLY A 87 9.62 -9.35 -0.23
N ALA A 88 9.33 -10.38 0.56
CA ALA A 88 8.24 -11.32 0.36
C ALA A 88 6.91 -10.56 0.31
N MET A 89 6.24 -10.67 -0.83
CA MET A 89 4.94 -10.04 -1.04
C MET A 89 3.86 -10.98 -0.52
N LEU A 90 2.88 -10.45 0.20
CA LEU A 90 1.82 -11.24 0.85
C LEU A 90 1.23 -12.35 -0.05
N PHE A 91 0.96 -12.05 -1.33
CA PHE A 91 0.33 -13.02 -2.25
C PHE A 91 1.30 -13.79 -3.17
N GLN A 92 2.62 -13.65 -3.02
CA GLN A 92 3.62 -14.31 -3.87
C GLN A 92 3.91 -15.78 -3.53
N GLY A 93 3.24 -16.36 -2.53
CA GLY A 93 3.30 -17.79 -2.24
C GLY A 93 2.67 -18.68 -3.35
N PRO A 94 2.66 -20.01 -3.18
CA PRO A 94 2.08 -20.96 -4.11
C PRO A 94 0.67 -20.56 -4.60
N GLU A 95 0.35 -20.83 -5.86
CA GLU A 95 -0.91 -20.36 -6.46
C GLU A 95 -2.13 -20.93 -5.72
N ASN A 96 -2.04 -22.16 -5.21
CA ASN A 96 -3.07 -22.86 -4.43
C ASN A 96 -3.21 -22.38 -2.98
N GLU A 97 -2.37 -21.46 -2.51
CA GLU A 97 -2.39 -20.98 -1.13
C GLU A 97 -2.88 -19.53 -1.04
N ILE A 98 -3.72 -19.26 -0.03
CA ILE A 98 -4.07 -17.91 0.41
C ILE A 98 -3.42 -17.73 1.78
N PRO A 99 -2.57 -16.71 1.98
CA PRO A 99 -1.82 -16.53 3.23
C PRO A 99 -2.71 -16.25 4.44
N TYR A 100 -3.97 -15.87 4.21
CA TYR A 100 -4.98 -15.46 5.21
C TYR A 100 -4.51 -14.46 6.28
N ALA A 101 -3.34 -13.83 6.11
CA ALA A 101 -2.72 -12.99 7.13
C ALA A 101 -3.53 -11.73 7.48
N LEU A 102 -4.37 -11.23 6.56
CA LEU A 102 -5.23 -10.07 6.80
C LEU A 102 -6.58 -10.45 7.42
N LEU A 103 -6.90 -11.74 7.62
CA LEU A 103 -8.17 -12.15 8.23
C LEU A 103 -8.44 -11.49 9.59
N PRO A 104 -7.48 -11.35 10.52
CA PRO A 104 -7.72 -10.63 11.77
C PRO A 104 -8.19 -9.20 11.55
N MET A 105 -7.63 -8.49 10.56
CA MET A 105 -8.04 -7.13 10.21
C MET A 105 -9.43 -7.11 9.56
N ARG A 106 -9.70 -8.02 8.63
CA ARG A 106 -11.01 -8.16 7.97
C ARG A 106 -12.13 -8.49 8.95
N LYS A 107 -11.84 -9.25 10.02
CA LYS A 107 -12.80 -9.59 11.09
C LYS A 107 -13.22 -8.39 11.93
N VAL A 108 -12.34 -7.40 12.11
CA VAL A 108 -12.63 -6.20 12.91
C VAL A 108 -13.04 -5.00 12.08
N PHE A 109 -12.72 -4.99 10.78
CA PHE A 109 -13.05 -3.91 9.86
C PHE A 109 -14.17 -4.32 8.90
N ASN A 110 -15.36 -3.74 9.09
CA ASN A 110 -16.56 -4.15 8.36
C ASN A 110 -16.78 -3.41 7.03
N SER A 111 -16.09 -2.30 6.80
CA SER A 111 -16.22 -1.52 5.57
C SER A 111 -15.45 -2.14 4.40
N THR A 112 -15.44 -1.47 3.25
CA THR A 112 -14.71 -1.89 2.05
C THR A 112 -13.23 -2.12 2.34
N PHE A 113 -12.77 -3.36 2.14
CA PHE A 113 -11.40 -3.79 2.34
C PHE A 113 -10.72 -4.00 0.98
N ILE A 114 -9.58 -3.32 0.81
CA ILE A 114 -8.78 -3.36 -0.41
C ILE A 114 -7.47 -4.07 -0.08
N ALA A 115 -7.29 -5.29 -0.60
CA ALA A 115 -6.00 -5.96 -0.51
C ALA A 115 -5.09 -5.54 -1.67
N ALA A 116 -3.79 -5.53 -1.42
CA ALA A 116 -2.77 -5.25 -2.41
C ALA A 116 -1.62 -6.25 -2.23
N GLU A 117 -0.57 -6.15 -3.05
CA GLU A 117 0.74 -6.79 -2.86
C GLU A 117 0.95 -8.16 -3.54
N GLY A 118 1.42 -8.13 -4.80
CA GLY A 118 1.96 -9.32 -5.46
C GLY A 118 0.93 -10.36 -5.91
N ILE A 119 -0.32 -9.94 -6.09
CA ILE A 119 -1.42 -10.80 -6.52
C ILE A 119 -1.61 -10.79 -8.04
N HIS A 120 -1.89 -11.95 -8.61
CA HIS A 120 -2.22 -12.16 -10.03
C HIS A 120 -3.74 -12.39 -10.21
N ARG A 121 -4.23 -12.34 -11.46
CA ARG A 121 -5.65 -12.43 -11.81
C ARG A 121 -6.36 -13.65 -11.17
N SER A 122 -5.81 -14.85 -11.32
CA SER A 122 -6.38 -16.09 -10.80
C SER A 122 -6.53 -16.06 -9.28
N LYS A 123 -5.46 -15.72 -8.56
CA LYS A 123 -5.47 -15.58 -7.10
C LYS A 123 -6.39 -14.44 -6.65
N ALA A 124 -6.43 -13.32 -7.37
CA ALA A 124 -7.35 -12.20 -7.11
C ALA A 124 -8.81 -12.64 -7.20
N ASN A 125 -9.18 -13.40 -8.24
CA ASN A 125 -10.53 -13.95 -8.36
C ASN A 125 -10.88 -14.88 -7.19
N ARG A 126 -9.93 -15.71 -6.75
CA ARG A 126 -10.15 -16.64 -5.65
C ARG A 126 -10.36 -15.92 -4.31
N VAL A 127 -9.50 -14.96 -3.95
CA VAL A 127 -9.64 -14.25 -2.68
C VAL A 127 -10.92 -13.40 -2.62
N ILE A 128 -11.40 -12.88 -3.76
CA ILE A 128 -12.69 -12.21 -3.84
C ILE A 128 -13.84 -13.21 -3.65
N ALA A 129 -13.80 -14.36 -4.35
CA ALA A 129 -14.84 -15.39 -4.25
C ALA A 129 -14.97 -15.99 -2.84
N GLU A 130 -13.88 -16.00 -2.07
CA GLU A 130 -13.84 -16.47 -0.69
C GLU A 130 -14.18 -15.38 0.35
N ASN A 131 -14.62 -14.19 -0.06
CA ASN A 131 -14.91 -13.05 0.81
C ASN A 131 -13.71 -12.61 1.68
N TYR A 132 -12.48 -12.81 1.20
CA TYR A 132 -11.28 -12.33 1.89
C TYR A 132 -11.17 -10.80 1.80
N THR A 133 -11.59 -10.22 0.68
CA THR A 133 -11.52 -8.78 0.37
C THR A 133 -12.51 -8.44 -0.73
N GLU A 134 -13.04 -7.22 -0.77
CA GLU A 134 -13.98 -6.80 -1.83
C GLU A 134 -13.25 -6.27 -3.06
N LEU A 135 -12.06 -5.69 -2.89
CA LEU A 135 -11.30 -5.07 -3.96
C LEU A 135 -9.82 -5.46 -3.91
N ILE A 136 -9.18 -5.46 -5.08
CA ILE A 136 -7.75 -5.69 -5.23
C ILE A 136 -7.10 -4.49 -5.93
N ALA A 137 -6.01 -3.99 -5.34
CA ALA A 137 -5.16 -2.97 -5.96
C ALA A 137 -3.93 -3.59 -6.64
N PHE A 138 -3.72 -3.25 -7.91
CA PHE A 138 -2.58 -3.70 -8.70
C PHE A 138 -1.62 -2.54 -8.97
N GLY A 139 -0.41 -2.60 -8.41
CA GLY A 139 0.64 -1.59 -8.65
C GLY A 139 1.49 -1.94 -9.87
N ARG A 140 2.48 -2.83 -9.68
CA ARG A 140 3.46 -3.21 -10.72
C ARG A 140 2.84 -3.73 -12.02
N LEU A 141 1.74 -4.48 -11.93
CA LEU A 141 1.04 -4.96 -13.13
C LEU A 141 0.42 -3.79 -13.90
N PHE A 142 -0.16 -2.81 -13.21
CA PHE A 142 -0.77 -1.65 -13.86
C PHE A 142 0.28 -0.75 -14.50
N LEU A 143 1.44 -0.58 -13.86
CA LEU A 143 2.54 0.19 -14.43
C LEU A 143 3.00 -0.36 -15.79
N GLY A 144 3.18 -1.68 -15.89
CA GLY A 144 3.58 -2.31 -17.16
C GLY A 144 2.46 -2.49 -18.18
N ASN A 145 1.19 -2.36 -17.77
CA ASN A 145 0.02 -2.70 -18.60
C ASN A 145 -1.02 -1.57 -18.47
N PRO A 146 -0.96 -0.53 -19.31
CA PRO A 146 -1.88 0.60 -19.22
C PRO A 146 -3.36 0.18 -19.42
N ASP A 147 -3.58 -0.95 -20.09
CA ASP A 147 -4.86 -1.58 -20.37
C ASP A 147 -5.09 -2.87 -19.57
N LEU A 148 -4.52 -2.97 -18.37
CA LEU A 148 -4.58 -4.16 -17.50
C LEU A 148 -6.00 -4.74 -17.36
N SER A 149 -7.02 -3.88 -17.24
CA SER A 149 -8.43 -4.30 -17.12
C SER A 149 -8.92 -5.05 -18.37
N LYS A 150 -8.56 -4.58 -19.57
CA LYS A 150 -8.89 -5.23 -20.84
C LYS A 150 -8.16 -6.57 -20.95
N ARG A 151 -6.87 -6.61 -20.58
CA ARG A 151 -6.09 -7.85 -20.57
C ARG A 151 -6.69 -8.88 -19.62
N PHE A 152 -7.12 -8.48 -18.42
CA PHE A 152 -7.82 -9.38 -17.49
C PHE A 152 -9.17 -9.86 -18.00
N LYS A 153 -9.92 -9.00 -18.71
CA LYS A 153 -11.21 -9.38 -19.29
C LYS A 153 -11.06 -10.41 -20.41
N LEU A 154 -10.02 -10.27 -21.23
CA LEU A 154 -9.74 -11.13 -22.38
C LEU A 154 -8.84 -12.32 -22.06
N ASP A 155 -8.35 -12.40 -20.82
CA ASP A 155 -7.28 -13.33 -20.42
C ASP A 155 -6.04 -13.24 -21.33
N ALA A 156 -5.71 -12.00 -21.75
CA ALA A 156 -4.62 -11.73 -22.66
C ALA A 156 -3.26 -11.73 -21.94
N PRO A 157 -2.15 -11.96 -22.67
CA PRO A 157 -0.81 -11.86 -22.12
C PRO A 157 -0.54 -10.49 -21.47
N LEU A 158 0.23 -10.49 -20.38
CA LEU A 158 0.65 -9.27 -19.70
C LEU A 158 2.07 -8.88 -20.11
N ASN A 159 2.30 -7.60 -20.34
CA ASN A 159 3.63 -7.02 -20.46
C ASN A 159 4.42 -7.28 -19.18
N LYS A 160 5.71 -7.58 -19.33
CA LYS A 160 6.66 -7.64 -18.21
C LYS A 160 7.06 -6.22 -17.82
N TYR A 161 6.83 -5.85 -16.57
CA TYR A 161 7.35 -4.61 -16.02
C TYR A 161 8.86 -4.73 -15.76
N ASN A 162 9.58 -3.62 -15.86
CA ASN A 162 11.02 -3.57 -15.57
C ASN A 162 11.27 -2.75 -14.30
N ARG A 163 11.75 -3.39 -13.23
CA ARG A 163 12.00 -2.72 -11.95
C ARG A 163 13.18 -1.74 -11.99
N SER A 164 14.16 -1.95 -12.87
CA SER A 164 15.37 -1.11 -12.91
C SER A 164 15.10 0.30 -13.40
N ILE A 165 13.97 0.51 -14.07
CA ILE A 165 13.53 1.81 -14.60
C ILE A 165 12.42 2.43 -13.74
N PHE A 166 12.11 1.85 -12.58
CA PHE A 166 11.16 2.46 -11.66
C PHE A 166 11.78 3.70 -11.02
N CYS A 167 11.01 4.79 -10.96
CA CYS A 167 11.42 6.04 -10.33
C CYS A 167 12.68 6.67 -10.92
N ILE A 168 12.99 6.41 -12.20
CA ILE A 168 13.99 7.18 -12.92
C ILE A 168 13.44 8.56 -13.26
N SER A 169 14.31 9.53 -13.49
CA SER A 169 13.89 10.91 -13.80
C SER A 169 13.28 11.07 -15.20
N ASP A 170 13.37 10.04 -16.05
CA ASP A 170 12.79 10.05 -17.39
C ASP A 170 11.26 9.95 -17.30
N PRO A 171 10.50 10.89 -17.88
CA PRO A 171 9.04 10.89 -17.79
C PRO A 171 8.37 9.87 -18.73
N VAL A 172 9.10 9.33 -19.69
CA VAL A 172 8.59 8.40 -20.71
C VAL A 172 8.95 6.96 -20.35
N VAL A 173 10.24 6.70 -20.14
CA VAL A 173 10.78 5.34 -19.97
C VAL A 173 10.28 4.69 -18.69
N GLY A 174 9.58 3.56 -18.80
CA GLY A 174 8.98 2.85 -17.67
C GLY A 174 7.70 3.49 -17.12
N CYS A 175 7.13 4.46 -17.83
CA CYS A 175 5.95 5.20 -17.41
C CYS A 175 4.86 5.22 -18.50
N THR A 176 5.17 5.72 -19.69
CA THR A 176 4.21 5.89 -20.80
C THR A 176 4.57 5.11 -22.06
N ASP A 177 5.71 4.41 -22.05
CA ASP A 177 6.26 3.63 -23.16
C ASP A 177 5.81 2.15 -23.17
N TYR A 178 4.99 1.72 -22.21
CA TYR A 178 4.44 0.37 -22.21
C TYR A 178 3.33 0.21 -23.27
N PRO A 179 3.43 -0.79 -24.17
CA PRO A 179 2.49 -0.93 -25.28
C PRO A 179 1.10 -1.39 -24.82
N PHE A 180 0.07 -0.91 -25.51
CA PHE A 180 -1.29 -1.43 -25.38
C PHE A 180 -1.41 -2.82 -26.02
N LEU A 181 -2.45 -3.59 -25.68
CA LEU A 181 -2.68 -4.92 -26.25
C LEU A 181 -2.85 -4.90 -27.77
N GLU A 182 -3.34 -3.80 -28.34
CA GLU A 182 -3.54 -3.65 -29.79
C GLU A 182 -2.24 -3.37 -30.56
N GLU A 183 -1.17 -3.02 -29.84
CA GLU A 183 0.14 -2.67 -30.39
C GLU A 183 1.17 -3.82 -30.23
N ALA A 184 0.76 -4.93 -29.63
CA ALA A 184 1.61 -6.03 -29.17
C ALA A 184 1.47 -7.31 -30.01
#